data_AF-A0A8X6UZJ0-F1
#
_entry.id   AF-A0A8X6UZJ0-F1
#
_cell.length_a   1.000
_cell.length_b   1.000
_cell.length_c   1.000
_cell.angle_alpha   90.00
_cell.angle_beta   90.00
_cell.angle_gamma   90.00
#
_symmetry.space_group_name_H-M   'P 1'
#
loop_
_entity.id
_entity.type
_entity.pdbx_description
1 polymer ?
#
loop_
_entity_poly.entity_id
_entity_poly.type
_entity_poly.pdbx_seq_one_letter_code
_entity_poly.pdbx_strand_id
1 'polypeptide(L)'
;MPGKRARRHFSQLSKLERSLIIGMKTAGWSTRRVACQVDRSECAVSNCWEQWTRESTPAQYLAEANLISKRPFRALPLTPEHRQLRLQWCQARSMWNVTDWQKVVFSDESRFVLGTAYDSRSPLIVKRGTLTDQRYVDDIHRPHVGSFLNGLLGAVFQQDHARPHTARVAQDFLCHFQTLPWPARSPDFSPVEHV
;
A
#
# COMPACT_ATOMS: atom_id res chain seq x y z
N MET A 1 -62.22 -19.39 -20.85
CA MET A 1 -61.07 -18.79 -21.55
C MET A 1 -59.93 -18.54 -20.54
N PRO A 2 -58.88 -19.38 -20.47
CA PRO A 2 -57.68 -19.06 -19.69
C PRO A 2 -56.75 -18.18 -20.52
N GLY A 3 -56.45 -16.97 -20.03
CA GLY A 3 -55.54 -16.04 -20.71
C GLY A 3 -54.13 -16.63 -20.84
N LYS A 4 -53.61 -16.70 -22.07
CA LYS A 4 -52.22 -17.10 -22.33
C LYS A 4 -51.27 -16.08 -21.67
N ARG A 5 -50.70 -16.41 -20.51
CA ARG A 5 -49.55 -15.68 -19.96
C ARG A 5 -48.41 -15.75 -20.99
N ALA A 6 -48.16 -14.64 -21.66
CA ALA A 6 -47.04 -14.52 -22.59
C ALA A 6 -45.74 -14.87 -21.86
N ARG A 7 -45.07 -15.95 -22.30
CA ARG A 7 -43.72 -16.27 -21.82
C ARG A 7 -42.82 -15.12 -22.26
N ARG A 8 -42.38 -14.30 -21.29
CA ARG A 8 -41.39 -13.24 -21.55
C ARG A 8 -40.18 -13.88 -22.23
N HIS A 9 -39.73 -13.28 -23.33
CA HIS A 9 -38.60 -13.76 -24.10
C HIS A 9 -37.39 -13.93 -23.17
N PHE A 10 -36.82 -15.15 -23.13
CA PHE A 10 -35.48 -15.34 -22.57
C PHE A 10 -34.49 -14.68 -23.54
N SER A 11 -34.15 -13.42 -23.29
CA SER A 11 -33.01 -12.77 -23.94
C SER A 11 -31.75 -13.58 -23.59
N GLN A 12 -31.13 -14.19 -24.60
CA GLN A 12 -29.91 -14.96 -24.42
C GLN A 12 -28.82 -14.06 -23.83
N LEU A 13 -28.15 -14.51 -22.76
CA LEU A 13 -27.02 -13.80 -22.18
C LEU A 13 -25.93 -13.61 -23.24
N SER A 14 -25.42 -12.39 -23.39
CA SER A 14 -24.27 -12.08 -24.24
C SER A 14 -23.00 -12.76 -23.73
N LYS A 15 -21.99 -12.88 -24.59
CA LYS A 15 -20.68 -13.45 -24.22
C LYS A 15 -20.07 -12.73 -23.00
N LEU A 16 -20.18 -11.41 -22.94
CA LEU A 16 -19.66 -10.58 -21.86
C LEU A 16 -20.42 -10.81 -20.55
N GLU A 17 -21.76 -10.88 -20.57
CA GLU A 17 -22.54 -11.20 -19.37
C GLU A 17 -22.22 -12.61 -18.83
N ARG A 18 -22.06 -13.61 -19.71
CA ARG A 18 -21.66 -14.97 -19.28
C ARG A 18 -20.30 -14.96 -18.60
N SER A 19 -19.28 -14.35 -19.21
CA SER A 19 -17.95 -14.23 -18.61
C SER A 19 -17.97 -13.47 -17.27
N LEU A 20 -18.78 -12.42 -17.17
CA LEU A 20 -18.95 -11.63 -15.94
C LEU A 20 -19.64 -12.44 -14.81
N ILE A 21 -20.67 -13.22 -15.14
CA ILE A 21 -21.32 -14.16 -14.22
C ILE A 21 -20.33 -15.23 -13.74
N ILE A 22 -19.60 -15.87 -14.66
CA ILE A 22 -18.61 -16.90 -14.36
C ILE A 22 -17.52 -16.33 -13.43
N GLY A 23 -16.96 -15.16 -13.76
CA GLY A 23 -15.90 -14.51 -12.98
C GLY A 23 -16.32 -14.15 -11.55
N MET A 24 -17.56 -13.68 -11.34
CA MET A 24 -18.04 -13.42 -9.97
C MET A 24 -18.33 -14.72 -9.20
N LYS A 25 -18.87 -15.74 -9.88
CA LYS A 25 -19.16 -17.05 -9.27
C LYS A 25 -17.88 -17.81 -8.87
N THR A 26 -16.82 -17.78 -9.69
CA THR A 26 -15.49 -18.32 -9.33
C THR A 26 -14.86 -17.52 -8.18
N ALA A 27 -15.10 -16.21 -8.10
CA ALA A 27 -14.71 -15.37 -6.96
C ALA A 27 -15.58 -15.58 -5.69
N GLY A 28 -16.43 -16.61 -5.65
CA GLY A 28 -17.21 -17.00 -4.47
C GLY A 28 -18.46 -16.15 -4.19
N TRP A 29 -18.93 -15.34 -5.15
CA TRP A 29 -20.13 -14.52 -4.94
C TRP A 29 -21.41 -15.38 -4.92
N SER A 30 -22.35 -15.02 -4.05
CA SER A 30 -23.67 -15.65 -4.00
C SER A 30 -24.48 -15.35 -5.25
N THR A 31 -25.30 -16.31 -5.71
CA THR A 31 -26.11 -16.17 -6.94
C THR A 31 -26.97 -14.91 -6.91
N ARG A 32 -27.63 -14.61 -5.79
CA ARG A 32 -28.35 -13.35 -5.54
C ARG A 32 -27.51 -12.09 -5.76
N ARG A 33 -26.28 -12.04 -5.24
CA ARG A 33 -25.39 -10.87 -5.40
C ARG A 33 -24.96 -10.69 -6.85
N VAL A 34 -24.66 -11.78 -7.56
CA VAL A 34 -24.34 -11.74 -9.00
C VAL A 34 -25.54 -11.30 -9.83
N ALA A 35 -26.74 -11.83 -9.53
CA ALA A 35 -27.99 -11.48 -10.19
C ALA A 35 -28.30 -9.98 -10.08
N CYS A 36 -28.16 -9.39 -8.89
CA CYS A 36 -28.27 -7.94 -8.70
C CYS A 36 -27.19 -7.15 -9.46
N GLN A 37 -25.96 -7.66 -9.53
CA GLN A 37 -24.84 -6.96 -10.19
C GLN A 37 -24.93 -6.95 -11.72
N VAL A 38 -25.55 -7.98 -12.33
CA VAL A 38 -25.71 -8.11 -13.79
C VAL A 38 -27.12 -7.76 -14.30
N ASP A 39 -28.01 -7.34 -13.42
CA ASP A 39 -29.44 -7.08 -13.69
C ASP A 39 -30.15 -8.26 -14.40
N ARG A 40 -30.01 -9.46 -13.83
CA ARG A 40 -30.64 -10.70 -14.34
C ARG A 40 -31.30 -11.48 -13.20
N SER A 41 -32.16 -12.44 -13.55
CA SER A 41 -32.77 -13.32 -12.56
C SER A 41 -31.76 -14.33 -11.99
N GLU A 42 -31.95 -14.76 -10.74
CA GLU A 42 -31.10 -15.77 -10.12
C GLU A 42 -31.10 -17.09 -10.91
N CYS A 43 -32.22 -17.48 -11.53
CA CYS A 43 -32.28 -18.62 -12.44
C CYS A 43 -31.39 -18.45 -13.69
N ALA A 44 -31.29 -17.25 -14.27
CA ALA A 44 -30.40 -17.04 -15.42
C ALA A 44 -28.92 -17.18 -15.01
N VAL A 45 -28.57 -16.70 -13.82
CA VAL A 45 -27.22 -16.85 -13.24
C VAL A 45 -26.92 -18.32 -12.92
N SER A 46 -27.84 -19.05 -12.26
CA SER A 46 -27.66 -20.47 -11.95
C SER A 46 -27.55 -21.32 -13.21
N ASN A 47 -28.43 -21.14 -14.20
CA ASN A 47 -28.39 -21.90 -15.45
C ASN A 47 -27.08 -21.64 -16.22
N CYS A 48 -26.62 -20.40 -16.28
CA CYS A 48 -25.34 -20.04 -16.90
C CYS A 48 -24.15 -20.69 -16.18
N TRP A 49 -24.18 -20.72 -14.84
CA TRP A 49 -23.14 -21.33 -14.03
C TRP A 49 -23.13 -22.86 -14.18
N GLU A 50 -24.29 -23.51 -14.09
CA GLU A 50 -24.42 -24.95 -14.30
C GLU A 50 -23.96 -25.39 -15.69
N GLN A 51 -24.39 -24.68 -16.74
CA GLN A 51 -23.98 -24.95 -18.11
C GLN A 51 -22.45 -24.85 -18.24
N TRP A 52 -21.85 -23.77 -17.75
CA TRP A 52 -20.40 -23.61 -17.76
C TRP A 52 -19.67 -24.72 -16.98
N THR A 53 -20.16 -25.13 -15.79
CA THR A 53 -19.54 -26.24 -15.04
C THR A 53 -19.66 -27.61 -15.70
N ARG A 54 -20.59 -27.80 -16.66
CA ARG A 54 -20.68 -29.01 -17.50
C ARG A 54 -19.76 -28.93 -18.71
N GLU A 55 -19.58 -27.74 -19.28
CA GLU A 55 -18.83 -27.48 -20.51
C GLU A 55 -17.33 -27.20 -20.26
N SER A 56 -16.93 -26.81 -19.04
CA SER A 56 -15.57 -26.37 -18.73
C SER A 56 -15.22 -26.52 -17.25
N THR A 57 -13.96 -26.88 -16.96
CA THR A 57 -13.41 -26.74 -15.60
C THR A 57 -12.84 -25.34 -15.38
N PRO A 58 -12.79 -24.84 -14.12
CA PRO A 58 -12.18 -23.54 -13.82
C PRO A 58 -10.72 -23.40 -14.29
N ALA A 59 -9.96 -24.50 -14.29
CA ALA A 59 -8.57 -24.52 -14.73
C ALA A 59 -8.44 -24.31 -16.25
N GLN A 60 -9.29 -24.95 -17.06
CA GLN A 60 -9.31 -24.79 -18.51
C GLN A 60 -9.67 -23.36 -18.91
N TYR A 61 -10.73 -22.79 -18.31
CA TYR A 61 -11.15 -21.42 -18.60
C TYR A 61 -10.06 -20.38 -18.26
N LEU A 62 -9.35 -20.54 -17.13
CA LEU A 62 -8.23 -19.66 -16.77
C LEU A 62 -7.07 -19.77 -17.77
N ALA A 63 -6.77 -20.98 -18.26
CA ALA A 63 -5.75 -21.20 -19.28
C ALA A 63 -6.14 -20.57 -20.64
N GLU A 64 -7.36 -20.82 -21.12
CA GLU A 64 -7.90 -20.22 -22.36
C GLU A 64 -7.94 -18.69 -22.31
N ALA A 65 -8.24 -18.11 -21.14
CA ALA A 65 -8.25 -16.67 -20.91
C ALA A 65 -6.86 -16.05 -20.65
N ASN A 66 -5.78 -16.86 -20.66
CA ASN A 66 -4.42 -16.46 -20.27
C ASN A 66 -4.34 -15.79 -18.87
N LEU A 67 -5.19 -16.22 -17.93
CA LEU A 67 -5.30 -15.67 -16.58
C LEU A 67 -4.43 -16.45 -15.59
N ILE A 68 -3.36 -15.81 -15.12
CA ILE A 68 -2.43 -16.39 -14.15
C ILE A 68 -2.83 -15.97 -12.72
N SER A 69 -2.92 -16.94 -11.81
CA SER A 69 -3.11 -16.68 -10.38
C SER A 69 -1.92 -15.91 -9.81
N LYS A 70 -2.19 -14.73 -9.22
CA LYS A 70 -1.19 -13.92 -8.51
C LYS A 70 -1.59 -13.79 -7.03
N ARG A 71 -0.61 -13.85 -6.13
CA ARG A 71 -0.84 -13.54 -4.71
C ARG A 71 -1.19 -12.05 -4.59
N PRO A 72 -2.25 -11.66 -3.86
CA PRO A 72 -2.58 -10.25 -3.66
C PRO A 72 -1.46 -9.56 -2.87
N PHE A 73 -1.09 -8.36 -3.31
CA PHE A 73 -0.08 -7.55 -2.64
C PHE A 73 -0.57 -7.10 -1.25
N ARG A 74 0.27 -7.29 -0.22
CA ARG A 74 -0.04 -6.91 1.16
C ARG A 74 0.44 -5.48 1.44
N ALA A 75 -0.34 -4.50 1.01
CA ALA A 75 -0.11 -3.09 1.36
C ALA A 75 -0.71 -2.73 2.73
N LEU A 76 -0.14 -1.72 3.40
CA LEU A 76 -0.87 -0.98 4.42
C LEU A 76 -2.08 -0.29 3.77
N PRO A 77 -3.31 -0.41 4.32
CA PRO A 77 -4.47 0.25 3.74
C PRO A 77 -4.33 1.78 3.83
N LEU A 78 -4.43 2.45 2.68
CA LEU A 78 -4.39 3.90 2.55
C LEU A 78 -5.80 4.48 2.42
N THR A 79 -6.15 5.37 3.35
CA THR A 79 -7.36 6.22 3.29
C THR A 79 -7.25 7.20 2.10
N PRO A 80 -8.36 7.81 1.65
CA PRO A 80 -8.30 8.87 0.63
C PRO A 80 -7.36 10.02 1.02
N GLU A 81 -7.39 10.41 2.30
CA GLU A 81 -6.51 11.42 2.89
C GLU A 81 -5.02 11.06 2.77
N HIS A 82 -4.61 9.84 3.16
CA HIS A 82 -3.22 9.39 2.99
C HIS A 82 -2.78 9.47 1.53
N ARG A 83 -3.65 9.11 0.57
CA ARG A 83 -3.33 9.19 -0.87
C ARG A 83 -3.14 10.63 -1.32
N GLN A 84 -4.00 11.55 -0.87
CA GLN A 84 -3.92 12.97 -1.20
C GLN A 84 -2.63 13.60 -0.65
N LEU A 85 -2.32 13.37 0.63
CA LEU A 85 -1.10 13.88 1.27
C LEU A 85 0.17 13.31 0.61
N ARG A 86 0.17 12.02 0.27
CA ARG A 86 1.28 11.38 -0.47
C ARG A 86 1.45 11.97 -1.86
N LEU A 87 0.36 12.19 -2.61
CA LEU A 87 0.41 12.80 -3.94
C LEU A 87 0.95 14.24 -3.88
N GLN A 88 0.43 15.05 -2.96
CA GLN A 88 0.92 16.42 -2.73
C GLN A 88 2.40 16.44 -2.35
N TRP A 89 2.85 15.50 -1.52
CA TRP A 89 4.25 15.38 -1.12
C TRP A 89 5.17 15.10 -2.32
N CYS A 90 4.77 14.19 -3.21
CA CYS A 90 5.48 13.90 -4.46
C CYS A 90 5.47 15.09 -5.42
N GLN A 91 4.31 15.74 -5.60
CA GLN A 91 4.17 16.91 -6.48
C GLN A 91 5.05 18.08 -6.01
N ALA A 92 5.13 18.34 -4.71
CA ALA A 92 6.01 19.37 -4.15
C ALA A 92 7.51 19.10 -4.35
N ARG A 93 7.89 17.86 -4.72
CA ARG A 93 9.28 17.41 -4.89
C ARG A 93 9.57 16.84 -6.28
N SER A 94 8.64 16.99 -7.23
CA SER A 94 8.82 16.47 -8.60
C SER A 94 9.96 17.15 -9.35
N MET A 95 10.32 18.38 -8.93
CA MET A 95 11.41 19.18 -9.49
C MET A 95 12.74 19.04 -8.72
N TRP A 96 12.79 18.24 -7.64
CA TRP A 96 14.02 18.05 -6.85
C TRP A 96 15.05 17.24 -7.66
N ASN A 97 16.24 17.79 -7.78
CA ASN A 97 17.35 17.13 -8.46
C ASN A 97 18.18 16.29 -7.47
N VAL A 98 19.17 15.55 -7.98
CA VAL A 98 20.02 14.66 -7.17
C VAL A 98 20.74 15.41 -6.04
N THR A 99 21.15 16.66 -6.23
CA THR A 99 21.84 17.44 -5.19
C THR A 99 20.91 17.90 -4.06
N ASP A 100 19.60 18.02 -4.32
CA ASP A 100 18.62 18.29 -3.27
C ASP A 100 18.34 17.03 -2.45
N TRP A 101 18.25 15.87 -3.11
CA TRP A 101 18.14 14.59 -2.41
C TRP A 101 19.40 14.21 -1.62
N GLN A 102 20.60 14.58 -2.10
CA GLN A 102 21.86 14.39 -1.36
C GLN A 102 21.95 15.18 -0.05
N LYS A 103 21.15 16.24 0.13
CA LYS A 103 21.04 16.96 1.41
C LYS A 103 20.13 16.23 2.41
N VAL A 104 19.34 15.25 1.97
CA VAL A 104 18.37 14.55 2.84
C VAL A 104 19.06 13.42 3.59
N VAL A 105 19.09 13.53 4.91
CA VAL A 105 19.55 12.46 5.81
C VAL A 105 18.34 11.64 6.24
N PHE A 106 18.17 10.46 5.66
CA PHE A 106 17.11 9.52 6.04
C PHE A 106 17.47 8.72 7.29
N SER A 107 16.48 8.44 8.13
CA SER A 107 16.64 7.62 9.34
C SER A 107 15.42 6.73 9.59
N ASP A 108 15.64 5.54 10.14
CA ASP A 108 14.59 4.57 10.48
C ASP A 108 15.03 3.59 11.59
N GLU A 109 14.05 2.99 12.28
CA GLU A 109 14.22 2.09 13.42
C GLU A 109 14.13 0.60 13.00
N SER A 110 15.17 0.06 12.36
CA SER A 110 15.19 -1.35 11.98
C SER A 110 15.40 -2.31 13.17
N ARG A 111 14.69 -3.43 13.16
CA ARG A 111 14.82 -4.53 14.15
C ARG A 111 16.03 -5.44 13.90
N PHE A 112 16.79 -5.23 12.83
CA PHE A 112 17.86 -6.12 12.39
C PHE A 112 19.23 -5.43 12.40
N VAL A 113 20.27 -6.20 12.75
CA VAL A 113 21.67 -5.78 12.57
C VAL A 113 22.10 -6.20 11.18
N LEU A 114 22.32 -5.22 10.29
CA LEU A 114 22.79 -5.44 8.92
C LEU A 114 24.13 -4.72 8.70
N GLY A 115 25.07 -5.45 8.09
CA GLY A 115 26.42 -4.96 7.77
C GLY A 115 26.42 -3.99 6.58
N THR A 116 27.45 -3.13 6.52
CA THR A 116 27.49 -1.94 5.66
C THR A 116 28.14 -2.16 4.29
N ALA A 117 27.49 -1.64 3.23
CA ALA A 117 28.09 -1.06 2.01
C ALA A 117 26.94 -0.56 1.09
N TYR A 118 26.96 0.61 0.43
CA TYR A 118 27.69 1.87 0.64
C TYR A 118 26.67 2.98 1.02
N ASP A 119 27.01 4.21 1.39
CA ASP A 119 28.34 4.83 1.50
C ASP A 119 28.53 5.43 2.90
N SER A 120 28.47 6.76 3.07
CA SER A 120 28.54 7.45 4.35
C SER A 120 27.30 7.18 5.20
N ARG A 121 27.39 6.12 6.02
CA ARG A 121 26.36 5.73 7.00
C ARG A 121 26.86 6.05 8.40
N SER A 122 25.99 6.61 9.25
CA SER A 122 26.24 6.61 10.69
C SER A 122 26.31 5.17 11.21
N PRO A 123 27.07 4.87 12.28
CA PRO A 123 27.07 3.55 12.91
C PRO A 123 25.64 3.10 13.26
N LEU A 124 25.33 1.81 13.08
CA LEU A 124 24.05 1.25 13.51
C LEU A 124 23.99 1.23 15.04
N ILE A 125 22.97 1.87 15.62
CA ILE A 125 22.85 2.04 17.07
C ILE A 125 21.91 0.97 17.64
N VAL A 126 22.47 -0.09 18.22
CA VAL A 126 21.68 -1.16 18.85
C VAL A 126 21.32 -0.77 20.29
N LYS A 127 20.08 -0.32 20.53
CA LYS A 127 19.54 -0.10 21.88
C LYS A 127 18.76 -1.32 22.38
N ARG A 128 18.92 -1.65 23.67
CA ARG A 128 18.17 -2.72 24.35
C ARG A 128 17.03 -2.14 25.19
N GLY A 129 15.91 -2.86 25.22
CA GLY A 129 14.68 -2.47 25.92
C GLY A 129 13.83 -1.48 25.14
N THR A 130 12.69 -1.08 25.71
CA THR A 130 11.76 -0.14 25.08
C THR A 130 12.37 1.26 24.98
N LEU A 131 12.30 1.84 23.79
CA LEU A 131 12.68 3.21 23.50
C LEU A 131 11.51 4.13 23.86
N THR A 132 11.66 4.90 24.94
CA THR A 132 10.70 5.93 25.35
C THR A 132 11.07 7.26 24.73
N ASP A 133 10.13 8.20 24.66
CA ASP A 133 10.32 9.54 24.06
C ASP A 133 11.57 10.27 24.56
N GLN A 134 11.80 10.29 25.88
CA GLN A 134 13.00 10.89 26.48
C GLN A 134 14.27 10.12 26.11
N ARG A 135 14.21 8.78 26.16
CA ARG A 135 15.34 7.95 25.75
C ARG A 135 15.66 8.16 24.28
N TYR A 136 14.69 8.23 23.38
CA TYR A 136 14.93 8.52 21.97
C TYR A 136 15.79 9.78 21.78
N VAL A 137 15.52 10.83 22.56
CA VAL A 137 16.32 12.07 22.50
C VAL A 137 17.74 11.89 23.06
N ASP A 138 17.89 11.29 24.24
CA ASP A 138 19.18 11.19 24.92
C ASP A 138 20.07 10.03 24.41
N ASP A 139 19.46 8.91 24.01
CA ASP A 139 20.12 7.72 23.47
C ASP A 139 20.44 7.81 21.97
N ILE A 140 19.64 8.57 21.17
CA ILE A 140 19.76 8.64 19.70
C ILE A 140 20.02 10.07 19.21
N HIS A 141 19.11 11.01 19.45
CA HIS A 141 19.18 12.34 18.83
C HIS A 141 20.41 13.15 19.24
N ARG A 142 20.63 13.37 20.55
CA ARG A 142 21.76 14.16 21.05
C ARG A 142 23.12 13.61 20.61
N PRO A 143 23.49 12.34 20.88
CA PRO A 143 24.83 11.84 20.57
C PRO A 143 25.08 11.64 19.07
N HIS A 144 24.06 11.22 18.31
CA HIS A 144 24.27 10.73 16.94
C HIS A 144 23.68 11.67 15.88
N VAL A 145 22.42 12.08 16.00
CA VAL A 145 21.78 12.94 14.99
C VAL A 145 22.32 14.37 15.04
N GLY A 146 22.37 14.99 16.22
CA GLY A 146 22.83 16.37 16.37
C GLY A 146 24.28 16.56 15.93
N SER A 147 25.17 15.67 16.38
CA SER A 147 26.59 15.66 15.99
C SER A 147 26.77 15.53 14.47
N PHE A 148 25.97 14.68 13.81
CA PHE A 148 26.06 14.43 12.38
C PHE A 148 25.51 15.59 11.55
N LEU A 149 24.31 16.10 11.89
CA LEU A 149 23.68 17.22 11.18
C LEU A 149 24.46 18.53 11.33
N ASN A 150 25.06 18.80 12.49
CA ASN A 150 25.92 19.98 12.68
C ASN A 150 27.16 20.00 11.78
N GLY A 151 27.63 18.83 11.32
CA GLY A 151 28.72 18.71 10.35
C GLY A 151 28.30 18.91 8.89
N LEU A 152 27.00 18.97 8.61
CA LEU A 152 26.44 18.97 7.26
C LEU A 152 25.61 20.24 7.01
N LEU A 153 26.28 21.28 6.50
CA LEU A 153 25.65 22.58 6.18
C LEU A 153 24.49 22.39 5.18
N GLY A 154 23.29 22.77 5.60
CA GLY A 154 22.07 22.68 4.79
C GLY A 154 21.47 21.27 4.69
N ALA A 155 21.84 20.34 5.58
CA ALA A 155 21.21 19.03 5.65
C ALA A 155 19.75 19.12 6.11
N VAL A 156 18.91 18.26 5.51
CA VAL A 156 17.50 18.11 5.84
C VAL A 156 17.29 16.73 6.46
N PHE A 157 16.92 16.68 7.73
CA PHE A 157 16.70 15.43 8.45
C PHE A 157 15.31 14.85 8.15
N GLN A 158 15.26 13.59 7.74
CA GLN A 158 14.04 12.82 7.58
C GLN A 158 13.94 11.78 8.70
N GLN A 159 12.78 11.77 9.36
CA GLN A 159 12.30 10.71 10.24
C GLN A 159 10.82 10.49 9.93
N ASP A 160 10.27 9.35 10.33
CA ASP A 160 8.85 9.06 10.17
C ASP A 160 7.99 9.68 11.31
N HIS A 161 6.68 9.38 11.33
CA HIS A 161 5.75 9.86 12.36
C HIS A 161 5.47 8.81 13.46
N ALA A 162 6.45 7.99 13.83
CA ALA A 162 6.34 7.12 15.00
C ALA A 162 6.11 7.93 16.29
N ARG A 163 5.61 7.26 17.34
CA ARG A 163 5.28 7.88 18.63
C ARG A 163 6.47 8.63 19.28
N PRO A 164 7.68 8.03 19.44
CA PRO A 164 8.80 8.77 20.02
C PRO A 164 9.26 9.95 19.14
N HIS A 165 9.08 9.87 17.82
CA HIS A 165 9.47 10.93 16.87
C HIS A 165 8.55 12.14 16.93
N THR A 166 7.26 11.91 17.23
CA THR A 166 6.21 12.94 17.35
C THR A 166 6.07 13.50 18.77
N ALA A 167 6.77 12.91 19.75
CA ALA A 167 6.80 13.40 21.12
C ALA A 167 7.43 14.80 21.20
N ARG A 168 6.89 15.64 22.09
CA ARG A 168 7.31 17.04 22.22
C ARG A 168 8.82 17.19 22.44
N VAL A 169 9.43 16.34 23.26
CA VAL A 169 10.88 16.38 23.53
C VAL A 169 11.74 16.14 22.28
N ALA A 170 11.28 15.30 21.35
CA ALA A 170 11.97 15.04 20.07
C ALA A 170 11.79 16.20 19.09
N GLN A 171 10.59 16.79 19.05
CA GLN A 171 10.30 17.99 18.25
C GLN A 171 11.07 19.23 18.77
N ASP A 172 11.14 19.42 20.09
CA ASP A 172 11.89 20.49 20.76
C ASP A 172 13.42 20.33 20.55
N PHE A 173 13.94 19.11 20.37
CA PHE A 173 15.33 18.90 19.92
C PHE A 173 15.50 19.30 18.44
N LEU A 174 14.61 18.79 17.57
CA LEU A 174 14.72 18.97 16.12
C LEU A 174 14.38 20.38 15.62
N CYS A 175 13.82 21.27 16.45
CA CYS A 175 13.45 22.62 16.02
C CYS A 175 14.64 23.50 15.57
N HIS A 176 15.87 23.11 15.92
CA HIS A 176 17.11 23.75 15.49
C HIS A 176 17.62 23.23 14.13
N PHE A 177 17.01 22.19 13.58
CA PHE A 177 17.41 21.52 12.34
C PHE A 177 16.32 21.62 11.28
N GLN A 178 16.69 21.59 10.00
CA GLN A 178 15.71 21.51 8.93
C GLN A 178 15.17 20.08 8.87
N THR A 179 13.87 19.89 9.07
CA THR A 179 13.22 18.57 8.95
C THR A 179 12.45 18.44 7.65
N LEU A 180 12.44 17.23 7.07
CA LEU A 180 11.63 16.89 5.91
C LEU A 180 10.21 16.52 6.38
N PRO A 181 9.15 17.25 6.00
CA PRO A 181 7.78 16.79 6.23
C PRO A 181 7.59 15.42 5.59
N TRP A 182 6.94 14.46 6.26
CA TRP A 182 6.79 13.08 5.77
C TRP A 182 5.32 12.66 5.68
N PRO A 183 4.86 11.99 4.62
CA PRO A 183 3.46 11.58 4.54
C PRO A 183 3.26 10.26 5.30
N ALA A 184 2.26 10.20 6.20
CA ALA A 184 1.98 9.01 7.00
C ALA A 184 1.75 7.76 6.14
N ARG A 185 2.21 6.59 6.63
CA ARG A 185 2.15 5.29 5.92
C ARG A 185 2.82 5.32 4.53
N SER A 186 4.05 5.84 4.47
CA SER A 186 4.85 5.90 3.24
C SER A 186 6.26 5.31 3.41
N PRO A 187 6.38 4.04 3.86
CA PRO A 187 7.68 3.37 3.92
C PRO A 187 8.32 3.29 2.53
N ASP A 188 7.51 3.12 1.49
CA ASP A 188 7.92 3.03 0.09
C ASP A 188 8.53 4.32 -0.49
N PHE A 189 8.49 5.44 0.24
CA PHE A 189 9.22 6.66 -0.13
C PHE A 189 10.62 6.73 0.52
N SER A 190 10.93 5.89 1.51
CA SER A 190 12.22 5.89 2.19
C SER A 190 13.19 4.92 1.51
N PRO A 191 14.40 5.35 1.12
CA PRO A 191 15.39 4.46 0.53
C PRO A 191 15.92 3.43 1.53
N VAL A 192 15.90 3.73 2.83
CA VAL A 192 16.46 2.86 3.90
C VAL A 192 15.69 1.54 4.08
N GLU A 193 14.43 1.48 3.65
CA GLU A 193 13.60 0.27 3.62
C GLU A 193 14.07 -0.76 2.58
N HIS A 194 15.08 -0.40 1.76
CA HIS A 194 15.65 -1.21 0.69
C HIS A 194 17.17 -1.42 0.86
N VAL A 195 17.72 -1.16 2.07
CA VAL A 195 19.15 -1.21 2.42
C VAL A 195 19.49 -2.44 3.27
#